data_AF-A0AA36CS43-F1
#
_entry.id   AF-A0AA36CS43-F1
#
_cell.length_a   1.000
_cell.length_b   1.000
_cell.length_c   1.000
_cell.angle_alpha   90.00
_cell.angle_beta   90.00
_cell.angle_gamma   90.00
#
_symmetry.space_group_name_H-M   'P 1'
#
loop_
_entity.id
_entity.type
_entity.pdbx_description
1 polymer ?
#
loop_
_entity_poly.entity_id
_entity_poly.type
_entity_poly.pdbx_seq_one_letter_code
_entity_poly.pdbx_strand_id
1 'polypeptide(L)'
;MASPTPAADTAITAQELNRLAQIKWKIDDYKSKKKELLAEVAEFRAAENFVRELQATIEELHREKEEHSEIIQLINQDKVELEKEMDAAKNEQREIESRLASKYEGLLRLMEQSNERIRESGLGEEHELSQTDLPPNMPREAVATPLIRGPAPSPLRALNPLLPPHMMGFDQMLLGRNPFGARPSPLPLPPHLAKSEHQSPPMKTCQSCFQQIHRNAPICPMCKSKSRSKNPKKPKKKD
;
A
#
# COMPACT_ATOMS: atom_id res chain seq x y z
N MET A 1 60.67 -89.14 -33.25
CA MET A 1 59.56 -88.86 -32.33
C MET A 1 59.42 -87.35 -32.24
N ALA A 2 58.62 -86.73 -33.11
CA ALA A 2 58.37 -85.29 -33.11
C ALA A 2 56.99 -85.04 -32.50
N SER A 3 56.96 -84.37 -31.36
CA SER A 3 55.73 -83.99 -30.67
C SER A 3 55.01 -82.86 -31.44
N PRO A 4 53.68 -82.91 -31.61
CA PRO A 4 52.95 -81.85 -32.28
C PRO A 4 52.79 -80.63 -31.37
N THR A 5 52.85 -79.47 -32.00
CA THR A 5 52.84 -78.09 -31.47
C THR A 5 51.55 -77.68 -30.71
N PRO A 6 51.64 -76.94 -29.58
CA PRO A 6 50.50 -76.42 -28.79
C PRO A 6 49.99 -75.03 -29.23
N ALA A 7 50.40 -74.53 -30.40
CA ALA A 7 50.14 -73.15 -30.81
C ALA A 7 48.70 -72.87 -31.31
N ALA A 8 47.96 -73.90 -31.73
CA ALA A 8 46.61 -73.73 -32.26
C ALA A 8 45.56 -73.53 -31.15
N ASP A 9 45.65 -74.27 -30.05
CA ASP A 9 44.68 -74.21 -28.95
C ASP A 9 44.76 -72.89 -28.18
N THR A 10 45.97 -72.34 -28.04
CA THR A 10 46.23 -71.04 -27.37
C THR A 10 45.69 -69.85 -28.16
N ALA A 11 45.72 -69.90 -29.49
CA ALA A 11 45.17 -68.84 -30.34
C ALA A 11 43.62 -68.79 -30.28
N ILE A 12 42.98 -69.95 -30.21
CA ILE A 12 41.51 -70.07 -30.06
C ILE A 12 41.08 -69.51 -28.69
N THR A 13 41.82 -69.82 -27.63
CA THR A 13 41.53 -69.26 -26.28
C THR A 13 41.74 -67.74 -26.22
N ALA A 14 42.76 -67.21 -26.90
CA ALA A 14 42.99 -65.77 -26.97
C ALA A 14 41.87 -65.03 -27.72
N GLN A 15 41.32 -65.63 -28.77
CA GLN A 15 40.19 -65.05 -29.51
C GLN A 15 38.92 -65.02 -28.67
N GLU A 16 38.65 -66.07 -27.88
CA GLU A 16 37.51 -66.12 -26.96
C GLU A 16 37.64 -65.11 -25.82
N LEU A 17 38.84 -64.97 -25.24
CA LEU A 17 39.10 -63.95 -24.21
C LEU A 17 38.90 -62.54 -24.76
N ASN A 18 39.31 -62.27 -26.00
CA ASN A 18 39.07 -60.97 -26.64
C ASN A 18 37.57 -60.73 -26.88
N ARG A 19 36.80 -61.75 -27.32
CA ARG A 19 35.35 -61.64 -27.44
C ARG A 19 34.68 -61.37 -26.09
N LEU A 20 35.07 -62.07 -25.03
CA LEU A 20 34.55 -61.86 -23.68
C LEU A 20 34.90 -60.45 -23.16
N ALA A 21 36.11 -59.96 -23.42
CA ALA A 21 36.51 -58.60 -23.08
C ALA A 21 35.65 -57.55 -23.79
N GLN A 22 35.38 -57.74 -25.10
CA GLN A 22 34.51 -56.84 -25.87
C GLN A 22 33.06 -56.85 -25.36
N ILE A 23 32.52 -58.04 -25.04
CA ILE A 23 31.17 -58.18 -24.46
C ILE A 23 31.11 -57.46 -23.10
N LYS A 24 32.10 -57.68 -22.24
CA LYS A 24 32.17 -57.02 -20.93
C LYS A 24 32.21 -55.50 -21.08
N TRP A 25 33.06 -54.99 -21.98
CA TRP A 25 33.13 -53.55 -22.24
C TRP A 25 31.80 -52.97 -22.72
N LYS A 26 31.09 -53.66 -23.63
CA LYS A 26 29.75 -53.25 -24.07
C LYS A 26 28.72 -53.26 -22.95
N ILE A 27 28.77 -54.24 -22.05
CA ILE A 27 27.89 -54.29 -20.88
C ILE A 27 28.18 -53.12 -19.93
N ASP A 28 29.45 -52.80 -19.71
CA ASP A 28 29.85 -51.70 -18.82
C ASP A 28 29.49 -50.33 -19.43
N ASP A 29 29.68 -50.14 -20.74
CA ASP A 29 29.22 -48.94 -21.47
C ASP A 29 27.69 -48.78 -21.38
N TYR A 30 26.93 -49.87 -21.60
CA TYR A 30 25.48 -49.86 -21.44
C TYR A 30 25.05 -49.48 -20.01
N LYS A 31 25.70 -50.06 -18.99
CA LYS A 31 25.42 -49.73 -17.59
C LYS A 31 25.74 -48.26 -17.27
N SER A 32 26.81 -47.71 -17.84
CA SER A 32 27.17 -46.31 -17.68
C SER A 32 26.08 -45.40 -18.27
N LYS A 33 25.71 -45.62 -19.53
CA LYS A 33 24.65 -44.86 -20.21
C LYS A 33 23.29 -44.99 -19.53
N LYS A 34 22.95 -46.17 -19.01
CA LYS A 34 21.74 -46.36 -18.22
C LYS A 34 21.74 -45.51 -16.95
N LYS A 35 22.87 -45.39 -16.24
CA LYS A 35 22.97 -44.56 -15.04
C LYS A 35 22.83 -43.07 -15.36
N GLU A 36 23.46 -42.62 -16.43
CA GLU A 36 23.35 -41.25 -16.93
C GLU A 36 21.89 -40.90 -17.26
N LEU A 37 21.21 -41.75 -18.05
CA LEU A 37 19.80 -41.55 -18.38
C LEU A 37 18.90 -41.53 -17.15
N LEU A 38 19.16 -42.38 -16.14
CA LEU A 38 18.39 -42.36 -14.90
C LEU A 38 18.59 -41.08 -14.10
N ALA A 39 19.79 -40.50 -14.13
CA ALA A 39 20.05 -39.21 -13.50
C ALA A 39 19.31 -38.07 -14.23
N GLU A 40 19.37 -38.03 -15.56
CA GLU A 40 18.63 -37.05 -16.36
C GLU A 40 17.12 -37.15 -16.15
N VAL A 41 16.56 -38.36 -16.08
CA VAL A 41 15.13 -38.56 -15.79
C VAL A 41 14.77 -38.06 -14.39
N ALA A 42 15.65 -38.22 -13.40
CA ALA A 42 15.42 -37.70 -12.05
C ALA A 42 15.44 -36.17 -12.03
N GLU A 43 16.39 -35.55 -12.73
CA GLU A 43 16.47 -34.09 -12.89
C GLU A 43 15.25 -33.52 -13.62
N PHE A 44 14.83 -34.16 -14.72
CA PHE A 44 13.64 -33.77 -15.47
C PHE A 44 12.38 -33.78 -14.57
N ARG A 45 12.19 -34.85 -13.78
CA ARG A 45 11.06 -34.94 -12.84
C ARG A 45 11.11 -33.88 -11.75
N ALA A 46 12.30 -33.55 -11.26
CA ALA A 46 12.47 -32.47 -10.29
C ALA A 46 12.08 -31.11 -10.91
N ALA A 47 12.49 -30.87 -12.16
CA ALA A 47 12.11 -29.65 -12.88
C ALA A 47 10.60 -29.58 -13.14
N GLU A 48 9.94 -30.68 -13.54
CA GLU A 48 8.48 -30.73 -13.71
C GLU A 48 7.74 -30.39 -12.41
N ASN A 49 8.18 -30.94 -11.27
CA ASN A 49 7.58 -30.63 -9.97
C ASN A 49 7.78 -29.15 -9.61
N PHE A 50 8.97 -28.60 -9.82
CA PHE A 50 9.24 -27.19 -9.57
C PHE A 50 8.37 -26.26 -10.41
N VAL A 51 8.19 -26.57 -11.71
CA VAL A 51 7.29 -25.81 -12.58
C VAL A 51 5.85 -25.87 -12.07
N ARG A 52 5.39 -27.06 -11.62
CA ARG A 52 4.04 -27.22 -11.05
C ARG A 52 3.86 -26.37 -9.78
N GLU A 53 4.84 -26.34 -8.89
CA GLU A 53 4.81 -25.52 -7.67
C GLU A 53 4.78 -24.01 -7.98
N LEU A 54 5.58 -23.57 -8.96
CA LEU A 54 5.55 -22.17 -9.41
C LEU A 54 4.19 -21.79 -9.99
N GLN A 55 3.58 -22.68 -10.78
CA GLN A 55 2.27 -22.43 -11.36
C GLN A 55 1.19 -22.33 -10.28
N ALA A 56 1.20 -23.23 -9.29
CA ALA A 56 0.30 -23.16 -8.13
C ALA A 56 0.48 -21.85 -7.33
N THR A 57 1.72 -21.39 -7.18
CA THR A 57 2.02 -20.12 -6.50
C THR A 57 1.49 -18.92 -7.28
N ILE A 58 1.57 -18.94 -8.62
CA ILE A 58 1.02 -17.88 -9.48
C ILE A 58 -0.50 -17.82 -9.34
N GLU A 59 -1.17 -18.96 -9.32
CA GLU A 59 -2.62 -19.04 -9.14
C GLU A 59 -3.04 -18.49 -7.76
N GLU A 60 -2.31 -18.82 -6.70
CA GLU A 60 -2.57 -18.28 -5.36
C GLU A 60 -2.42 -16.75 -5.33
N LEU A 61 -1.34 -16.21 -5.91
CA LEU A 61 -1.14 -14.76 -5.99
C LEU A 61 -2.23 -14.06 -6.80
N HIS A 62 -2.76 -14.72 -7.83
CA HIS A 62 -3.89 -14.20 -8.60
C HIS A 62 -5.17 -14.16 -7.76
N ARG A 63 -5.46 -15.22 -6.99
CA ARG A 63 -6.59 -15.24 -6.05
C ARG A 63 -6.49 -14.13 -5.01
N GLU A 64 -5.34 -14.00 -4.35
CA GLU A 64 -5.11 -12.93 -3.36
C GLU A 64 -5.29 -11.53 -3.98
N LYS A 65 -4.84 -11.33 -5.23
CA LYS A 65 -5.04 -10.08 -5.95
C LYS A 65 -6.52 -9.79 -6.20
N GLU A 66 -7.30 -10.79 -6.59
CA GLU A 66 -8.74 -10.66 -6.83
C GLU A 66 -9.47 -10.33 -5.52
N GLU A 67 -9.19 -11.05 -4.44
CA GLU A 67 -9.74 -10.77 -3.10
C GLU A 67 -9.41 -9.35 -2.62
N HIS A 68 -8.15 -8.91 -2.77
CA HIS A 68 -7.79 -7.52 -2.46
C HIS A 68 -8.52 -6.50 -3.33
N SER A 69 -8.75 -6.80 -4.61
CA SER A 69 -9.53 -5.94 -5.49
C SER A 69 -10.97 -5.79 -5.02
N GLU A 70 -11.60 -6.88 -4.58
CA GLU A 70 -12.96 -6.87 -4.02
C GLU A 70 -13.03 -6.04 -2.72
N ILE A 71 -12.06 -6.20 -1.82
CA ILE A 71 -11.98 -5.42 -0.58
C ILE A 71 -11.87 -3.92 -0.89
N ILE A 72 -11.06 -3.52 -1.88
CA ILE A 72 -10.93 -2.12 -2.29
C ILE A 72 -12.25 -1.58 -2.85
N GLN A 73 -12.99 -2.39 -3.60
CA GLN A 73 -14.31 -1.98 -4.11
C GLN A 73 -15.29 -1.72 -2.96
N LEU A 74 -15.31 -2.60 -1.94
CA LEU A 74 -16.14 -2.43 -0.76
C LEU A 74 -15.78 -1.16 0.03
N ILE A 75 -14.48 -0.91 0.27
CA ILE A 75 -14.02 0.31 0.95
C ILE A 75 -14.48 1.57 0.21
N ASN A 76 -14.43 1.55 -1.13
CA ASN A 76 -14.89 2.69 -1.93
C ASN A 76 -16.42 2.87 -1.84
N GLN A 77 -17.17 1.77 -1.75
CA GLN A 77 -18.61 1.83 -1.51
C GLN A 77 -18.92 2.42 -0.13
N ASP A 78 -18.31 1.90 0.92
CA ASP A 78 -18.48 2.39 2.29
C ASP A 78 -18.13 3.89 2.40
N LYS A 79 -17.06 4.33 1.72
CA LYS A 79 -16.69 5.75 1.64
C LYS A 79 -17.83 6.60 1.08
N VAL A 80 -18.45 6.17 -0.02
CA VAL A 80 -19.54 6.92 -0.66
C VAL A 80 -20.79 6.94 0.25
N GLU A 81 -21.08 5.84 0.92
CA GLU A 81 -22.19 5.75 1.87
C GLU A 81 -21.97 6.68 3.07
N LEU A 82 -20.78 6.70 3.65
CA LEU A 82 -20.43 7.61 4.75
C LEU A 82 -20.44 9.09 4.32
N GLU A 83 -19.98 9.42 3.12
CA GLU A 83 -20.06 10.78 2.56
C GLU A 83 -21.52 11.24 2.47
N LYS A 84 -22.41 10.35 2.01
CA LYS A 84 -23.85 10.61 1.93
C LYS A 84 -24.49 10.80 3.31
N GLU A 85 -24.16 9.96 4.29
CA GLU A 85 -24.68 10.09 5.66
C GLU A 85 -24.20 11.39 6.32
N MET A 86 -22.93 11.76 6.14
CA MET A 86 -22.40 13.02 6.64
C MET A 86 -23.13 14.23 6.04
N ASP A 87 -23.39 14.23 4.73
CA ASP A 87 -24.12 15.31 4.08
C ASP A 87 -25.59 15.39 4.55
N ALA A 88 -26.24 14.24 4.77
CA ALA A 88 -27.57 14.18 5.36
C ALA A 88 -27.60 14.77 6.78
N ALA A 89 -26.65 14.37 7.63
CA ALA A 89 -26.54 14.88 9.00
C ALA A 89 -26.26 16.40 9.03
N LYS A 90 -25.39 16.90 8.15
CA LYS A 90 -25.16 18.35 7.98
C LYS A 90 -26.41 19.07 7.51
N ASN A 91 -27.20 18.47 6.63
CA ASN A 91 -28.44 19.07 6.18
C ASN A 91 -29.47 19.16 7.32
N GLU A 92 -29.66 18.08 8.07
CA GLU A 92 -30.53 18.06 9.26
C GLU A 92 -30.09 19.08 10.30
N GLN A 93 -28.77 19.19 10.55
CA GLN A 93 -28.23 20.22 11.42
C GLN A 93 -28.62 21.64 10.96
N ARG A 94 -28.45 21.95 9.67
CA ARG A 94 -28.85 23.25 9.10
C ARG A 94 -30.36 23.51 9.22
N GLU A 95 -31.18 22.48 9.06
CA GLU A 95 -32.64 22.60 9.24
C GLU A 95 -33.00 22.88 10.70
N ILE A 96 -32.33 22.22 11.66
CA ILE A 96 -32.50 22.49 13.09
C ILE A 96 -32.07 23.92 13.42
N GLU A 97 -30.90 24.36 12.93
CA GLU A 97 -30.37 25.72 13.14
C GLU A 97 -31.32 26.78 12.57
N SER A 98 -31.81 26.59 11.34
CA SER A 98 -32.81 27.46 10.70
C SER A 98 -34.10 27.55 11.51
N ARG A 99 -34.63 26.41 11.94
CA ARG A 99 -35.84 26.35 12.77
C ARG A 99 -35.64 27.03 14.12
N LEU A 100 -34.47 26.88 14.71
CA LEU A 100 -34.10 27.49 15.97
C LEU A 100 -33.96 29.01 15.85
N ALA A 101 -33.33 29.50 14.78
CA ALA A 101 -33.23 30.92 14.46
C ALA A 101 -34.61 31.57 14.27
N SER A 102 -35.51 30.93 13.53
CA SER A 102 -36.89 31.42 13.34
C SER A 102 -37.67 31.53 14.65
N LYS A 103 -37.53 30.55 15.55
CA LYS A 103 -38.15 30.60 16.89
C LYS A 103 -37.57 31.73 17.75
N TYR A 104 -36.26 31.95 17.67
CA TYR A 104 -35.60 33.02 18.42
C TYR A 104 -36.02 34.41 17.94
N GLU A 105 -36.09 34.62 16.63
CA GLU A 105 -36.61 35.85 16.04
C GLU A 105 -38.06 36.11 16.47
N GLY A 106 -38.90 35.07 16.46
CA GLY A 106 -40.27 35.14 16.96
C GLY A 106 -40.35 35.56 18.43
N LEU A 107 -39.46 35.04 19.28
CA LEU A 107 -39.39 35.37 20.70
C LEU A 107 -38.97 36.83 20.92
N LEU A 108 -37.96 37.32 20.18
CA LEU A 108 -37.54 38.73 20.24
C LEU A 108 -38.69 39.67 19.87
N ARG A 109 -39.44 39.35 18.81
CA ARG A 109 -40.58 40.15 18.38
C ARG A 109 -41.71 40.17 19.42
N LEU A 110 -41.96 39.04 20.09
CA LEU A 110 -42.96 38.99 21.17
C LEU A 110 -42.52 39.76 22.41
N MET A 111 -41.22 39.72 22.74
CA MET A 111 -40.63 40.49 23.82
C MET A 111 -40.80 41.99 23.56
N GLU A 112 -40.47 42.46 22.35
CA GLU A 112 -40.68 43.86 21.93
C GLU A 112 -42.15 44.28 22.03
N GLN A 113 -43.08 43.46 21.51
CA GLN A 113 -44.52 43.73 21.60
C GLN A 113 -45.04 43.75 23.05
N SER A 114 -44.48 42.92 23.93
CA SER A 114 -44.86 42.88 25.34
C SER A 114 -44.37 44.14 26.08
N ASN A 115 -43.13 44.56 25.85
CA ASN A 115 -42.57 45.78 26.42
C ASN A 115 -43.31 47.03 25.93
N GLU A 116 -43.75 47.06 24.66
CA GLU A 116 -44.61 48.12 24.14
C GLU A 116 -45.94 48.22 24.91
N ARG A 117 -46.62 47.09 25.16
CA ARG A 117 -47.85 47.07 25.96
C ARG A 117 -47.64 47.47 27.42
N ILE A 118 -46.51 47.11 28.02
CA ILE A 118 -46.16 47.52 29.39
C ILE A 118 -46.05 49.04 29.47
N ARG A 119 -45.33 49.66 28.52
CA ARG A 119 -45.20 51.12 28.41
C ARG A 119 -46.55 51.81 28.23
N GLU A 120 -47.41 51.29 27.36
CA GLU A 120 -48.77 51.82 27.15
C GLU A 120 -49.67 51.72 28.40
N SER A 121 -49.43 50.74 29.26
CA SER A 121 -50.21 50.50 30.47
C SER A 121 -49.80 51.36 31.67
N GLY A 122 -48.71 52.13 31.55
CA GLY A 122 -48.18 52.97 32.63
C GLY A 122 -47.51 52.20 33.77
N LEU A 123 -47.24 50.91 33.58
CA LEU A 123 -46.38 50.12 34.46
C LEU A 123 -44.94 50.51 34.09
N GLY A 124 -44.18 51.07 35.05
CA GLY A 124 -42.85 51.65 34.79
C GLY A 124 -41.82 50.66 34.22
N GLU A 125 -40.65 51.17 33.83
CA GLU A 125 -39.56 50.42 33.16
C GLU A 125 -39.08 49.16 33.93
N GLU A 126 -39.37 49.06 35.23
CA GLU A 126 -39.01 47.91 36.06
C GLU A 126 -39.72 46.60 35.67
N HIS A 127 -40.74 46.64 34.80
CA HIS A 127 -41.43 45.45 34.30
C HIS A 127 -41.07 45.07 32.86
N GLU A 128 -40.20 45.81 32.17
CA GLU A 128 -39.77 45.46 30.82
C GLU A 128 -38.90 44.19 30.81
N LEU A 129 -39.18 43.30 29.87
CA LEU A 129 -38.40 42.08 29.62
C LEU A 129 -37.06 42.44 28.97
N SER A 130 -35.98 41.87 29.50
CA SER A 130 -34.61 42.16 29.07
C SER A 130 -34.00 41.01 28.28
N GLN A 131 -32.93 41.30 27.53
CA GLN A 131 -32.18 40.31 26.77
C GLN A 131 -31.54 39.21 27.66
N THR A 132 -31.44 39.45 28.97
CA THR A 132 -31.02 38.46 29.98
C THR A 132 -32.05 37.37 30.26
N ASP A 133 -33.32 37.60 29.89
CA ASP A 133 -34.42 36.63 30.04
C ASP A 133 -34.44 35.59 28.90
N LEU A 134 -33.57 35.77 27.89
CA LEU A 134 -33.45 34.86 26.76
C LEU A 134 -32.50 33.69 27.06
N PRO A 135 -32.73 32.50 26.46
CA PRO A 135 -31.85 31.34 26.65
C PRO A 135 -30.41 31.65 26.21
N PRO A 136 -29.40 31.36 27.05
CA PRO A 136 -28.00 31.58 26.70
C PRO A 136 -27.52 30.53 25.67
N ASN A 137 -26.64 30.97 24.76
CA ASN A 137 -25.84 30.15 23.84
C ASN A 137 -26.56 29.56 22.61
N MET A 138 -27.31 30.40 21.90
CA MET A 138 -27.82 30.11 20.55
C MET A 138 -26.67 30.20 19.52
N PRO A 139 -26.72 29.47 18.38
CA PRO A 139 -25.73 29.60 17.32
C PRO A 139 -25.72 31.04 16.79
N ARG A 140 -24.81 31.86 17.31
CA ARG A 140 -24.72 33.31 17.07
C ARG A 140 -24.40 33.67 15.62
N GLU A 141 -24.10 32.69 14.77
CA GLU A 141 -23.68 32.90 13.39
C GLU A 141 -24.85 33.12 12.42
N ALA A 142 -26.10 32.85 12.83
CA ALA A 142 -27.29 33.05 11.98
C ALA A 142 -27.91 34.46 12.06
N VAL A 143 -27.47 35.32 12.99
CA VAL A 143 -28.01 36.68 13.19
C VAL A 143 -26.89 37.73 13.10
N ALA A 144 -26.08 37.67 12.05
CA ALA A 144 -25.15 38.74 11.72
C ALA A 144 -25.78 39.67 10.66
N THR A 145 -26.58 40.64 11.11
CA THR A 145 -26.98 41.81 10.31
C THR A 145 -25.79 42.79 10.25
N PRO A 146 -25.52 43.45 9.10
CA PRO A 146 -24.18 43.93 8.77
C PRO A 146 -23.90 45.30 9.40
N LEU A 147 -22.86 45.39 10.24
CA LEU A 147 -22.26 46.66 10.60
C LEU A 147 -20.74 46.61 10.43
N ILE A 148 -20.31 47.16 9.29
CA ILE A 148 -19.09 47.95 9.06
C ILE A 148 -17.87 47.55 9.91
N ARG A 149 -16.97 46.77 9.30
CA ARG A 149 -15.52 46.85 9.59
C ARG A 149 -14.74 46.82 8.28
N GLY A 150 -13.76 47.72 8.19
CA GLY A 150 -12.98 48.05 7.00
C GLY A 150 -12.04 46.96 6.50
N PRO A 151 -11.19 47.30 5.51
CA PRO A 151 -10.55 46.33 4.64
C PRO A 151 -9.38 45.65 5.35
N ALA A 152 -9.40 44.32 5.41
CA ALA A 152 -8.23 43.50 5.69
C ALA A 152 -7.73 42.86 4.39
N PRO A 153 -6.41 42.76 4.19
CA PRO A 153 -5.81 42.49 2.89
C PRO A 153 -5.95 41.02 2.51
N SER A 154 -6.30 40.79 1.25
CA SER A 154 -6.21 39.48 0.60
C SER A 154 -4.73 39.07 0.48
N PRO A 155 -4.46 37.76 0.52
CA PRO A 155 -3.63 37.28 -0.58
C PRO A 155 -4.15 35.96 -1.17
N LEU A 156 -4.00 35.88 -2.49
CA LEU A 156 -3.97 34.68 -3.34
C LEU A 156 -5.32 34.10 -3.81
N ARG A 157 -5.88 34.77 -4.82
CA ARG A 157 -6.35 34.06 -6.02
C ARG A 157 -5.30 34.20 -7.13
N ALA A 158 -4.72 33.09 -7.56
CA ALA A 158 -4.15 32.94 -8.90
C ALA A 158 -4.21 31.45 -9.28
N LEU A 159 -5.27 31.05 -9.98
CA LEU A 159 -5.24 30.60 -11.38
C LEU A 159 -4.88 29.12 -11.56
N ASN A 160 -5.90 28.27 -11.49
CA ASN A 160 -5.95 27.03 -12.29
C ASN A 160 -6.32 27.39 -13.73
N PRO A 161 -5.60 26.90 -14.76
CA PRO A 161 -6.19 26.67 -16.06
C PRO A 161 -6.67 25.22 -16.19
N LEU A 162 -7.84 25.09 -16.80
CA LEU A 162 -8.48 23.88 -17.31
C LEU A 162 -7.53 23.01 -18.15
N LEU A 163 -7.68 21.67 -18.10
CA LEU A 163 -7.69 20.69 -19.23
C LEU A 163 -7.79 19.21 -18.69
N PRO A 164 -8.16 18.21 -19.52
CA PRO A 164 -9.38 17.38 -19.37
C PRO A 164 -9.13 15.93 -18.88
N PRO A 165 -10.18 15.13 -18.61
CA PRO A 165 -10.02 13.76 -18.12
C PRO A 165 -9.79 12.80 -19.29
N HIS A 166 -8.62 12.16 -19.37
CA HIS A 166 -8.37 11.03 -20.27
C HIS A 166 -7.37 10.03 -19.66
N MET A 167 -7.94 8.96 -19.09
CA MET A 167 -7.54 7.54 -19.13
C MET A 167 -6.32 7.01 -18.35
N MET A 168 -6.65 6.02 -17.51
CA MET A 168 -5.96 4.74 -17.21
C MET A 168 -4.44 4.69 -17.47
N GLY A 169 -3.67 4.66 -16.39
CA GLY A 169 -2.25 4.32 -16.39
C GLY A 169 -1.87 3.51 -15.15
N PHE A 170 -2.29 2.24 -15.12
CA PHE A 170 -1.95 1.25 -14.07
C PHE A 170 -0.57 0.63 -14.33
N ASP A 171 0.46 1.46 -14.52
CA ASP A 171 1.81 0.97 -14.82
C ASP A 171 2.89 1.83 -14.16
N GLN A 172 2.94 1.78 -12.82
CA GLN A 172 4.08 2.33 -12.07
C GLN A 172 4.30 1.65 -10.71
N MET A 173 4.29 0.32 -10.63
CA MET A 173 4.75 -0.37 -9.40
C MET A 173 5.35 -1.78 -9.60
N LEU A 174 5.91 -2.11 -10.77
CA LEU A 174 6.42 -3.47 -11.03
C LEU A 174 7.94 -3.70 -10.95
N LEU A 175 8.74 -2.82 -10.33
CA LEU A 175 10.18 -3.08 -10.16
C LEU A 175 10.71 -2.66 -8.78
N GLY A 176 10.70 -3.60 -7.83
CA GLY A 176 11.30 -3.37 -6.52
C GLY A 176 11.23 -4.50 -5.49
N ARG A 177 11.26 -5.78 -5.89
CA ARG A 177 11.34 -6.90 -4.94
C ARG A 177 12.80 -7.25 -4.68
N ASN A 178 13.28 -7.02 -3.46
CA ASN A 178 14.55 -7.55 -2.98
C ASN A 178 14.26 -8.79 -2.10
N PRO A 179 15.04 -9.88 -2.23
CA PRO A 179 14.86 -11.10 -1.44
C PRO A 179 15.57 -10.97 -0.08
N PHE A 180 15.29 -11.92 0.82
CA PHE A 180 15.85 -12.14 2.18
C PHE A 180 14.92 -11.77 3.35
N GLY A 181 14.32 -12.81 3.97
CA GLY A 181 14.26 -12.92 5.45
C GLY A 181 12.88 -12.94 6.12
N ALA A 182 12.37 -14.16 6.35
CA ALA A 182 11.77 -14.69 7.58
C ALA A 182 10.57 -13.99 8.31
N ARG A 183 9.51 -14.80 8.48
CA ARG A 183 8.40 -14.76 9.49
C ARG A 183 8.94 -14.87 10.95
N PRO A 184 8.13 -14.82 12.06
CA PRO A 184 6.66 -14.70 12.21
C PRO A 184 6.15 -13.70 13.29
N SER A 185 4.82 -13.52 13.36
CA SER A 185 4.05 -12.73 14.37
C SER A 185 4.23 -13.21 15.83
N PRO A 186 3.89 -12.39 16.85
CA PRO A 186 2.64 -12.65 17.60
C PRO A 186 1.92 -11.42 18.21
N LEU A 187 0.57 -11.48 18.21
CA LEU A 187 -0.45 -11.15 19.26
C LEU A 187 -0.35 -9.91 20.21
N PRO A 188 -1.49 -9.46 20.79
CA PRO A 188 -1.76 -8.05 21.13
C PRO A 188 -1.44 -7.64 22.59
N LEU A 189 -1.13 -6.36 22.82
CA LEU A 189 -0.87 -5.73 24.12
C LEU A 189 -1.57 -4.33 24.24
N PRO A 190 -1.76 -3.79 25.47
CA PRO A 190 -3.03 -3.24 26.00
C PRO A 190 -3.22 -1.70 25.90
N PRO A 191 -4.41 -1.15 26.25
CA PRO A 191 -4.87 0.18 25.84
C PRO A 191 -4.49 1.29 26.83
N HIS A 192 -3.20 1.56 27.02
CA HIS A 192 -2.79 2.69 27.88
C HIS A 192 -1.53 3.47 27.47
N LEU A 193 -1.00 3.28 26.26
CA LEU A 193 0.06 4.14 25.72
C LEU A 193 -0.53 5.20 24.79
N ALA A 194 -0.87 6.31 25.44
CA ALA A 194 -1.32 7.54 24.84
C ALA A 194 -0.39 8.04 23.73
N LYS A 195 -1.03 8.46 22.63
CA LYS A 195 -0.69 9.63 21.82
C LYS A 195 0.74 10.15 21.97
N SER A 196 1.64 9.66 21.12
CA SER A 196 2.68 10.52 20.58
C SER A 196 2.38 10.65 19.10
N GLU A 197 1.88 11.81 18.69
CA GLU A 197 1.86 12.21 17.29
C GLU A 197 3.31 12.31 16.82
N HIS A 198 3.87 11.18 16.38
CA HIS A 198 5.07 11.17 15.58
C HIS A 198 4.71 11.74 14.21
N GLN A 199 4.66 13.08 14.10
CA GLN A 199 4.77 13.73 12.81
C GLN A 199 6.11 13.32 12.22
N SER A 200 6.06 12.38 11.26
CA SER A 200 7.19 12.04 10.41
C SER A 200 7.81 13.34 9.90
N PRO A 201 9.10 13.63 10.17
CA PRO A 201 9.71 14.86 9.72
C PRO A 201 9.57 15.02 8.20
N PRO A 202 9.37 16.25 7.69
CA PRO A 202 9.15 16.47 6.26
C PRO A 202 10.31 15.89 5.44
N MET A 203 9.95 15.08 4.44
CA MET A 203 10.90 14.39 3.57
C MET A 203 11.80 15.39 2.83
N LYS A 204 13.05 14.98 2.55
CA LYS A 204 14.00 15.77 1.75
C LYS A 204 14.02 15.24 0.32
N THR A 205 14.34 16.04 -0.68
CA THR A 205 14.53 15.58 -2.06
C THR A 205 15.97 15.12 -2.31
N CYS A 206 16.12 14.06 -3.12
CA CYS A 206 17.41 13.53 -3.55
C CYS A 206 18.15 14.56 -4.41
N GLN A 207 19.41 14.83 -4.10
CA GLN A 207 20.18 15.84 -4.81
C GLN A 207 20.50 15.48 -6.27
N SER A 208 20.34 14.20 -6.67
CA SER A 208 20.63 13.71 -8.01
C SER A 208 19.39 13.49 -8.89
N CYS A 209 18.26 13.10 -8.31
CA CYS A 209 17.06 12.74 -9.07
C CYS A 209 15.77 13.39 -8.53
N PHE A 210 15.89 14.25 -7.52
CA PHE A 210 14.80 15.05 -6.92
C PHE A 210 13.64 14.25 -6.30
N GLN A 211 13.72 12.92 -6.28
CA GLN A 211 12.75 12.05 -5.59
C GLN A 211 12.82 12.21 -4.06
N GLN A 212 11.71 11.99 -3.37
CA GLN A 212 11.66 12.10 -1.91
C GLN A 212 12.50 11.00 -1.22
N ILE A 213 13.30 11.39 -0.24
CA ILE A 213 14.21 10.54 0.52
C ILE A 213 14.17 10.88 2.02
N HIS A 214 14.60 9.92 2.83
CA HIS A 214 14.75 10.12 4.27
C HIS A 214 15.67 11.31 4.57
N ARG A 215 15.32 12.13 5.56
CA ARG A 215 15.91 13.46 5.84
C ARG A 215 17.44 13.43 6.05
N ASN A 216 17.96 12.31 6.55
CA ASN A 216 19.38 12.12 6.85
C ASN A 216 20.19 11.53 5.68
N ALA A 217 19.58 11.25 4.52
CA ALA A 217 20.28 10.74 3.35
C ALA A 217 20.65 11.89 2.38
N PRO A 218 21.87 11.94 1.83
CA PRO A 218 22.24 12.93 0.82
C PRO A 218 21.66 12.60 -0.57
N ILE A 219 21.51 11.32 -0.90
CA ILE A 219 20.99 10.82 -2.19
C ILE A 219 20.15 9.55 -1.98
N CYS A 220 19.28 9.22 -2.94
CA CYS A 220 18.42 8.04 -2.87
C CYS A 220 19.21 6.72 -3.05
N PRO A 221 18.67 5.58 -2.60
CA PRO A 221 19.33 4.27 -2.73
C PRO A 221 19.71 3.96 -4.19
N MET A 222 18.83 4.30 -5.14
CA MET A 222 19.06 4.06 -6.56
C MET A 222 20.21 4.90 -7.12
N CYS A 223 20.31 6.17 -6.72
CA CYS A 223 21.43 7.03 -7.13
C CYS A 223 22.74 6.62 -6.46
N LYS A 224 22.70 6.18 -5.19
CA LYS A 224 23.86 5.67 -4.46
C LYS A 224 24.44 4.40 -5.09
N SER A 225 23.57 3.49 -5.55
CA SER A 225 23.99 2.29 -6.28
C SER A 225 24.63 2.63 -7.63
N LYS A 226 24.06 3.62 -8.35
CA LYS A 226 24.64 4.12 -9.62
C LYS A 226 25.97 4.86 -9.43
N SER A 227 26.18 5.56 -8.31
CA SER A 227 27.44 6.28 -8.06
C SER A 227 28.59 5.36 -7.67
N ARG A 228 28.31 4.22 -7.01
CA ARG A 228 29.33 3.25 -6.58
C ARG A 228 29.92 2.42 -7.72
N SER A 229 29.28 2.34 -8.88
CA SER A 229 29.72 1.49 -9.99
C SER A 229 30.96 1.99 -10.75
N LYS A 230 31.45 3.21 -10.46
CA LYS A 230 32.58 3.80 -11.22
C LYS A 230 33.98 3.41 -10.73
N ASN A 231 34.13 2.69 -9.62
CA ASN A 231 35.43 2.14 -9.20
C ASN A 231 35.25 0.95 -8.24
N PRO A 232 35.24 -0.30 -8.73
CA PRO A 232 35.21 -1.46 -7.84
C PRO A 232 36.51 -1.55 -7.05
N LYS A 233 36.43 -1.56 -5.71
CA LYS A 233 37.58 -1.79 -4.84
C LYS A 233 38.11 -3.20 -5.11
N LYS A 234 39.40 -3.31 -5.49
CA LYS A 234 40.09 -4.59 -5.67
C LYS A 234 39.85 -5.49 -4.44
N PRO A 235 39.43 -6.75 -4.62
CA PRO A 235 39.30 -7.66 -3.49
C PRO A 235 40.67 -7.89 -2.84
N LYS A 236 40.75 -7.76 -1.51
CA LYS A 236 41.95 -8.07 -0.73
C LYS A 236 42.23 -9.58 -0.84
N LYS A 237 43.47 -9.96 -1.20
CA LYS A 237 43.94 -11.34 -1.05
C LYS A 237 43.87 -11.71 0.44
N LYS A 238 43.31 -12.88 0.75
CA LYS A 238 43.45 -13.52 2.06
C LYS A 238 44.81 -14.22 2.07
N ASP A 239 45.66 -13.85 3.02
CA ASP A 239 46.77 -14.67 3.49
C ASP A 239 46.26 -15.67 4.54
#